data_AF-A0A9E5MZ40-F1
#
_entry.id   AF-A0A9E5MZ40-F1
#
_cell.length_a   1.000
_cell.length_b   1.000
_cell.length_c   1.000
_cell.angle_alpha   90.00
_cell.angle_beta   90.00
_cell.angle_gamma   90.00
#
_symmetry.space_group_name_H-M   'P 1'
#
loop_
_entity.id
_entity.type
_entity.pdbx_description
1 polymer ?
#
loop_
_entity_poly.entity_id
_entity_poly.type
_entity_poly.pdbx_seq_one_letter_code
_entity_poly.pdbx_strand_id
1 'polypeptide(L)'
;METVEKSAVESELTQLVLSNMSFGPQEIAQIIQAISGDFSNYRVMRDAVAELEVREQRTPATAVRLGVCYYLMGRYEAAIRTLEEGDRGALTLFYLGKSNLALGDYEKAKECYSAAASAGYDRDTTTLAIAEALRH
;
A
#
# COMPACT_ATOMS: atom_id res chain seq x y z
N MET A 1 2.57 -28.77 -15.17
CA MET A 1 3.35 -27.52 -15.31
C MET A 1 2.61 -26.37 -14.62
N GLU A 2 1.30 -26.23 -14.84
CA GLU A 2 0.41 -25.22 -14.23
C GLU A 2 0.44 -25.12 -12.69
N THR A 3 0.56 -26.24 -11.97
CA THR A 3 0.59 -26.24 -10.49
C THR A 3 1.89 -25.67 -9.90
N VAL A 4 3.00 -25.73 -10.64
CA VAL A 4 4.32 -25.25 -10.17
C VAL A 4 4.42 -23.74 -10.31
N GLU A 5 3.92 -23.19 -11.43
CA GLU A 5 3.84 -21.73 -11.65
C GLU A 5 2.96 -21.04 -10.61
N LYS A 6 1.79 -21.63 -10.30
CA LYS A 6 0.90 -21.07 -9.27
C LYS A 6 1.57 -21.01 -7.90
N SER A 7 2.22 -22.09 -7.47
CA SER A 7 2.93 -22.13 -6.20
C SER A 7 4.09 -21.12 -6.12
N ALA A 8 4.72 -20.81 -7.25
CA ALA A 8 5.79 -19.80 -7.31
C ALA A 8 5.25 -18.38 -7.08
N VAL A 9 4.12 -18.03 -7.72
CA VAL A 9 3.46 -16.72 -7.57
C VAL A 9 2.97 -16.51 -6.13
N GLU A 10 2.39 -17.53 -5.50
CA GLU A 10 1.95 -17.45 -4.10
C GLU A 10 3.13 -17.20 -3.14
N SER A 11 4.26 -17.86 -3.39
CA SER A 11 5.49 -17.65 -2.62
C SER A 11 6.05 -16.24 -2.83
N GLU A 12 6.07 -15.75 -4.06
CA GLU A 12 6.55 -14.40 -4.40
C GLU A 12 5.69 -13.32 -3.74
N LEU A 13 4.36 -13.43 -3.83
CA LEU A 13 3.42 -12.52 -3.18
C LEU A 13 3.63 -12.49 -1.66
N THR A 14 3.80 -13.66 -1.05
CA THR A 14 4.09 -13.78 0.39
C THR A 14 5.42 -13.10 0.73
N GLN A 15 6.46 -13.28 -0.09
CA GLN A 15 7.74 -12.60 0.08
C GLN A 15 7.60 -11.07 -0.05
N LEU A 16 6.83 -10.55 -1.01
CA LEU A 16 6.62 -9.10 -1.17
C LEU A 16 5.97 -8.46 0.07
N VAL A 17 5.06 -9.18 0.74
CA VAL A 17 4.38 -8.69 1.96
C VAL A 17 5.25 -8.88 3.20
N LEU A 18 5.98 -9.98 3.32
CA LEU A 18 6.67 -10.36 4.56
C LEU A 18 8.17 -10.01 4.60
N SER A 19 8.80 -9.73 3.47
CA SER A 19 10.25 -9.48 3.40
C SER A 19 10.65 -8.16 4.06
N ASN A 20 11.87 -8.07 4.58
CA ASN A 20 12.45 -6.81 5.06
C ASN A 20 13.16 -6.00 3.95
N MET A 21 12.92 -6.33 2.68
CA MET A 21 13.49 -5.62 1.53
C MET A 21 12.83 -4.26 1.30
N SER A 22 13.31 -3.48 0.34
CA SER A 22 12.67 -2.24 -0.08
C SER A 22 11.20 -2.46 -0.42
N PHE A 23 10.34 -1.52 -0.02
CA PHE A 23 8.93 -1.56 -0.35
C PHE A 23 8.53 -0.24 -0.99
N GLY A 24 8.30 -0.27 -2.29
CA GLY A 24 8.03 0.91 -3.09
C GLY A 24 6.98 0.66 -4.17
N PRO A 25 6.83 1.62 -5.10
CA PRO A 25 5.82 1.56 -6.15
C PRO A 25 5.92 0.30 -7.03
N GLN A 26 7.13 -0.24 -7.23
CA GLN A 26 7.33 -1.44 -8.05
C GLN A 26 6.78 -2.70 -7.37
N GLU A 27 7.12 -2.93 -6.10
CA GLU A 27 6.61 -4.07 -5.32
C GLU A 27 5.08 -3.99 -5.19
N ILE A 28 4.55 -2.79 -4.99
CA ILE A 28 3.09 -2.59 -4.92
C ILE A 28 2.43 -2.90 -6.26
N ALA A 29 3.03 -2.48 -7.38
CA ALA A 29 2.52 -2.82 -8.70
C ALA A 29 2.52 -4.34 -8.95
N GLN A 30 3.56 -5.07 -8.49
CA GLN A 30 3.60 -6.53 -8.58
C GLN A 30 2.49 -7.19 -7.77
N ILE A 31 2.24 -6.72 -6.54
CA ILE A 31 1.12 -7.21 -5.71
C ILE A 31 -0.21 -6.99 -6.44
N ILE A 32 -0.44 -5.80 -6.99
CA ILE A 32 -1.66 -5.46 -7.73
C ILE A 32 -1.82 -6.37 -8.96
N GLN A 33 -0.75 -6.59 -9.72
CA GLN A 33 -0.76 -7.46 -10.89
C GLN A 33 -1.06 -8.92 -10.52
N ALA A 34 -0.45 -9.44 -9.46
CA ALA A 34 -0.70 -10.80 -8.98
C ALA A 34 -2.17 -10.99 -8.58
N ILE A 35 -2.77 -10.04 -7.87
CA ILE A 35 -4.17 -10.11 -7.44
C ILE A 35 -5.13 -9.93 -8.62
N SER A 36 -4.81 -9.03 -9.55
CA SER A 36 -5.64 -8.77 -10.73
C SER A 36 -5.61 -9.94 -11.72
N GLY A 37 -4.50 -10.69 -11.79
CA GLY A 37 -4.35 -11.86 -12.64
C GLY A 37 -5.07 -13.11 -12.11
N ASP A 38 -5.08 -13.33 -10.79
CA ASP A 38 -5.81 -14.44 -10.15
C ASP A 38 -6.35 -13.99 -8.79
N PHE A 39 -7.68 -13.96 -8.65
CA PHE A 39 -8.34 -13.55 -7.41
C PHE A 39 -8.03 -14.46 -6.22
N SER A 40 -7.63 -15.72 -6.43
CA SER A 40 -7.21 -16.59 -5.33
C SER A 40 -5.94 -16.08 -4.62
N ASN A 41 -5.12 -15.28 -5.30
CA ASN A 41 -3.96 -14.61 -4.71
C ASN A 41 -4.37 -13.56 -3.65
N TYR A 42 -5.59 -13.04 -3.71
CA TYR A 42 -6.11 -12.15 -2.66
C TYR A 42 -6.11 -12.83 -1.28
N ARG A 43 -6.45 -14.14 -1.24
CA ARG A 43 -6.41 -14.92 0.00
C ARG A 43 -4.99 -15.02 0.55
N VAL A 44 -4.02 -15.29 -0.33
CA VAL A 44 -2.59 -15.38 0.04
C VAL A 44 -2.09 -14.05 0.57
N MET A 45 -2.42 -12.94 -0.09
CA MET A 45 -2.09 -11.61 0.40
C MET A 45 -2.67 -11.37 1.80
N ARG A 46 -3.97 -11.66 2.00
CA ARG A 46 -4.64 -11.47 3.28
C ARG A 46 -3.98 -12.30 4.39
N ASP A 47 -3.64 -13.55 4.11
CA ASP A 47 -3.02 -14.44 5.09
C ASP A 47 -1.59 -13.96 5.43
N ALA A 48 -0.83 -13.48 4.45
CA ALA A 48 0.48 -12.84 4.67
C ALA A 48 0.37 -11.53 5.46
N VAL A 49 -0.65 -10.71 5.22
CA VAL A 49 -0.89 -9.50 6.00
C VAL A 49 -1.22 -9.83 7.46
N ALA A 50 -2.06 -10.85 7.69
CA ALA A 50 -2.37 -11.30 9.04
C ALA A 50 -1.12 -11.78 9.80
N GLU A 51 -0.18 -12.45 9.11
CA GLU A 51 1.11 -12.77 9.72
C GLU A 51 1.93 -11.51 10.05
N LEU A 52 1.95 -10.52 9.14
CA LEU A 52 2.65 -9.25 9.35
C LEU A 52 2.10 -8.47 10.55
N GLU A 53 0.79 -8.51 10.78
CA GLU A 53 0.12 -7.84 11.91
C GLU A 53 0.61 -8.31 13.27
N VAL A 54 0.91 -9.61 13.39
CA VAL A 54 1.28 -10.29 14.65
C VAL A 54 2.78 -10.16 14.96
N ARG A 55 3.60 -9.71 14.00
CA ARG A 55 5.04 -9.52 14.24
C ARG A 55 5.26 -8.40 15.26
N GLU A 56 5.93 -8.74 16.37
CA GLU A 56 6.17 -7.83 17.50
C GLU A 56 7.12 -6.67 17.17
N GLN A 57 8.00 -6.83 16.17
CA GLN A 57 8.93 -5.78 15.74
C GLN A 57 8.31 -4.89 14.67
N ARG A 58 7.44 -3.97 15.09
CA ARG A 58 6.94 -2.91 14.20
C ARG A 58 8.00 -1.82 14.04
N THR A 59 8.76 -1.92 12.97
CA THR A 59 9.56 -0.79 12.49
C THR A 59 8.68 0.18 11.71
N PRO A 60 9.06 1.47 11.57
CA PRO A 60 8.33 2.41 10.71
C PRO A 60 8.14 1.87 9.28
N ALA A 61 9.15 1.23 8.71
CA ALA A 61 9.06 0.61 7.38
C ALA A 61 8.02 -0.53 7.32
N THR A 62 7.95 -1.37 8.36
CA THR A 62 6.95 -2.43 8.47
C THR A 62 5.54 -1.86 8.59
N ALA A 63 5.37 -0.77 9.34
CA ALA A 63 4.09 -0.06 9.46
C ALA A 63 3.64 0.52 8.12
N VAL A 64 4.55 1.16 7.36
CA VAL A 64 4.23 1.65 6.01
C VAL A 64 3.75 0.53 5.11
N ARG A 65 4.47 -0.61 5.09
CA ARG A 65 4.06 -1.77 4.30
C ARG A 65 2.69 -2.28 4.68
N LEU A 66 2.46 -2.50 5.98
CA LEU A 66 1.17 -2.98 6.50
C LEU A 66 0.03 -2.02 6.14
N GLY A 67 0.26 -0.72 6.29
CA GLY A 67 -0.68 0.33 5.93
C GLY A 67 -1.05 0.34 4.44
N VAL A 68 -0.07 0.20 3.55
CA VAL A 68 -0.34 0.07 2.10
C VAL A 68 -1.12 -1.21 1.80
N CYS A 69 -0.79 -2.34 2.43
CA CYS A 69 -1.56 -3.57 2.27
C CYS A 69 -3.02 -3.41 2.71
N TYR A 70 -3.29 -2.71 3.81
CA TYR A 70 -4.65 -2.38 4.21
C TYR A 70 -5.39 -1.55 3.16
N TYR A 71 -4.73 -0.55 2.58
CA TYR A 71 -5.31 0.24 1.50
C TYR A 71 -5.69 -0.64 0.29
N LEU A 72 -4.80 -1.54 -0.12
CA LEU A 72 -5.05 -2.46 -1.24
C LEU A 72 -6.21 -3.44 -0.98
N MET A 73 -6.45 -3.79 0.29
CA MET A 73 -7.60 -4.60 0.71
C MET A 73 -8.88 -3.76 0.96
N GLY A 74 -8.86 -2.46 0.68
CA GLY A 74 -10.00 -1.55 0.91
C GLY A 74 -10.26 -1.18 2.37
N ARG A 75 -9.32 -1.49 3.28
CA ARG A 75 -9.41 -1.18 4.72
C ARG A 75 -8.83 0.20 5.03
N TYR A 76 -9.43 1.25 4.50
CA TYR A 76 -8.85 2.61 4.51
C TYR A 76 -8.62 3.19 5.91
N GLU A 77 -9.52 2.97 6.87
CA GLU A 77 -9.33 3.47 8.24
C GLU A 77 -8.16 2.78 8.97
N ALA A 78 -7.96 1.48 8.73
CA ALA A 78 -6.82 0.75 9.28
C ALA A 78 -5.53 1.20 8.59
N ALA A 79 -5.58 1.41 7.27
CA ALA A 79 -4.46 1.96 6.51
C ALA A 79 -4.01 3.30 7.09
N ILE A 80 -4.93 4.23 7.34
CA ILE A 80 -4.59 5.55 7.90
C ILE A 80 -3.89 5.40 9.26
N ARG A 81 -4.50 4.68 10.21
CA ARG A 81 -3.94 4.51 11.56
C ARG A 81 -2.53 3.92 11.51
N THR A 82 -2.32 2.90 10.68
CA THR A 82 -1.01 2.24 10.57
C THR A 82 0.02 3.10 9.82
N LEU A 83 -0.39 3.83 8.78
CA LEU A 83 0.51 4.73 8.05
C LEU A 83 0.92 5.93 8.91
N GLU A 84 0.08 6.40 9.84
CA GLU A 84 0.42 7.45 10.80
C GLU A 84 1.51 7.02 11.80
N GLU A 85 1.63 5.72 12.09
CA GLU A 85 2.71 5.12 12.89
C GLU A 85 4.01 4.92 12.09
N GLY A 86 3.93 4.99 10.76
CA GLY A 86 5.05 4.77 9.84
C GLY A 86 6.03 5.94 9.76
N ASP A 87 6.98 5.84 8.83
CA ASP A 87 7.79 7.00 8.47
C ASP A 87 6.93 8.00 7.68
N ARG A 88 7.06 9.31 7.92
CA ARG A 88 6.35 10.34 7.13
C ARG A 88 7.00 10.52 5.75
N GLY A 89 7.45 9.42 5.14
CA GLY A 89 8.06 9.38 3.83
C GLY A 89 7.07 9.65 2.70
N ALA A 90 7.61 9.86 1.51
CA ALA A 90 6.84 10.17 0.30
C ALA A 90 5.74 9.13 0.02
N LEU A 91 6.05 7.84 0.15
CA LEU A 91 5.12 6.74 -0.07
C LEU A 91 3.97 6.74 0.96
N THR A 92 4.31 6.90 2.23
CA THR A 92 3.34 6.95 3.34
C THR A 92 2.34 8.08 3.14
N LEU A 93 2.84 9.28 2.85
CA LEU A 93 2.01 10.46 2.59
C LEU A 93 1.11 10.24 1.38
N PHE A 94 1.62 9.61 0.32
CA PHE A 94 0.82 9.32 -0.85
C PHE A 94 -0.34 8.35 -0.54
N TYR A 95 -0.09 7.26 0.18
CA TYR A 95 -1.13 6.29 0.54
C TYR A 95 -2.07 6.76 1.65
N LEU A 96 -1.63 7.67 2.54
CA LEU A 96 -2.53 8.42 3.41
C LEU A 96 -3.50 9.25 2.58
N GLY A 97 -3.00 9.93 1.55
CA GLY A 97 -3.83 10.69 0.62
C GLY A 97 -4.88 9.81 -0.07
N LYS A 98 -4.46 8.67 -0.64
CA LYS A 98 -5.40 7.73 -1.28
C LYS A 98 -6.44 7.16 -0.32
N SER A 99 -6.07 6.89 0.93
CA SER A 99 -7.00 6.36 1.93
C SER A 99 -8.03 7.42 2.36
N ASN A 100 -7.59 8.67 2.57
CA ASN A 100 -8.49 9.78 2.87
C ASN A 100 -9.43 10.08 1.68
N LEU A 101 -8.90 10.06 0.45
CA LEU A 101 -9.70 10.23 -0.77
C LEU A 101 -10.82 9.18 -0.84
N ALA A 102 -10.50 7.91 -0.58
CA ALA A 102 -11.47 6.82 -0.61
C ALA A 102 -12.55 6.92 0.49
N LEU A 103 -12.25 7.60 1.59
CA LEU A 103 -13.22 7.89 2.67
C LEU A 103 -14.02 9.19 2.44
N GLY A 104 -13.69 9.96 1.41
CA GLY A 104 -14.34 11.25 1.12
C GLY A 104 -13.72 12.45 1.86
N ASP A 105 -12.60 12.27 2.55
CA ASP A 105 -11.85 13.34 3.22
C ASP A 105 -10.95 14.08 2.21
N TYR A 106 -11.55 14.77 1.24
CA TYR A 106 -10.86 15.36 0.08
C TYR A 106 -9.79 16.40 0.46
N GLU A 107 -10.05 17.23 1.48
CA GLU A 107 -9.07 18.24 1.93
C GLU A 107 -7.81 17.59 2.52
N LYS A 108 -7.97 16.59 3.39
CA LYS A 108 -6.85 15.83 3.93
C LYS A 108 -6.11 15.07 2.83
N ALA A 109 -6.83 14.52 1.85
CA ALA A 109 -6.23 13.85 0.71
C ALA A 109 -5.28 14.81 -0.04
N LYS A 110 -5.74 16.02 -0.34
CA LYS A 110 -4.95 17.07 -1.01
C LYS A 110 -3.70 17.45 -0.22
N GLU A 111 -3.83 17.66 1.08
CA GLU A 111 -2.71 17.98 1.97
C GLU A 111 -1.65 16.86 1.93
N CYS A 112 -2.09 15.61 2.05
CA CYS A 112 -1.22 14.44 2.00
C CYS A 112 -0.48 14.32 0.65
N TYR A 113 -1.18 14.51 -0.47
CA TYR A 113 -0.53 14.46 -1.80
C TYR A 113 0.48 15.59 -2.01
N SER A 114 0.18 16.79 -1.52
CA SER A 114 1.09 17.94 -1.59
C SER A 114 2.35 17.70 -0.74
N ALA A 115 2.18 17.10 0.43
CA ALA A 115 3.29 16.68 1.29
C ALA A 115 4.11 15.55 0.63
N ALA A 116 3.46 14.58 -0.01
CA ALA A 116 4.13 13.50 -0.73
C ALA A 116 5.00 14.03 -1.88
N ALA A 117 4.49 14.97 -2.68
CA ALA A 117 5.26 15.63 -3.73
C ALA A 117 6.49 16.36 -3.18
N SER A 118 6.33 17.05 -2.03
CA SER A 118 7.42 17.75 -1.35
C SER A 118 8.48 16.79 -0.79
N ALA A 119 8.07 15.59 -0.38
CA ALA A 119 8.94 14.52 0.09
C ALA A 119 9.64 13.74 -1.04
N GLY A 120 9.39 14.09 -2.31
CA GLY A 120 10.06 13.49 -3.48
C GLY A 120 9.29 12.35 -4.13
N TYR A 121 7.99 12.19 -3.86
CA TYR A 121 7.14 11.30 -4.67
C TYR A 121 7.02 11.82 -6.11
N ASP A 122 6.64 10.93 -7.03
CA ASP A 122 6.46 11.27 -8.42
C ASP A 122 5.48 12.45 -8.60
N ARG A 123 5.93 13.48 -9.32
CA ARG A 123 5.21 14.75 -9.48
C ARG A 123 3.98 14.62 -10.35
N ASP A 124 4.05 13.84 -11.42
CA ASP A 124 2.91 13.65 -12.33
C ASP A 124 1.80 12.87 -11.61
N THR A 125 2.17 11.83 -10.87
CA THR A 125 1.25 11.02 -10.07
C THR A 125 0.58 11.84 -8.96
N THR A 126 1.34 12.64 -8.22
CA THR A 126 0.77 13.50 -7.15
C THR A 126 -0.11 14.61 -7.72
N THR A 127 0.27 15.21 -8.85
CA THR A 127 -0.55 16.23 -9.52
C THR A 127 -1.90 15.66 -9.96
N LEU A 128 -1.90 14.47 -10.57
CA LEU A 128 -3.13 13.78 -10.94
C LEU A 128 -4.02 13.47 -9.72
N ALA A 129 -3.41 12.98 -8.64
CA ALA A 129 -4.14 12.65 -7.41
C ALA A 129 -4.73 13.90 -6.72
N ILE A 130 -4.02 15.03 -6.76
CA ILE A 130 -4.55 16.33 -6.28
C ILE A 130 -5.73 16.78 -7.14
N ALA A 131 -5.62 16.67 -8.46
CA ALA A 131 -6.71 17.04 -9.37
C ALA A 131 -7.96 16.17 -9.15
N GLU A 132 -7.78 14.89 -8.85
CA GLU A 132 -8.87 13.97 -8.47
C GLU A 132 -9.53 14.40 -7.16
N ALA A 133 -8.74 14.73 -6.14
CA ALA A 133 -9.26 15.22 -4.86
C ALA A 133 -10.05 16.54 -4.99
N LEU A 134 -9.62 17.44 -5.88
CA LEU A 134 -10.29 18.73 -6.14
C LEU A 134 -11.59 18.60 -6.96
N ARG A 135 -11.88 17.43 -7.52
CA ARG A 135 -13.06 17.21 -8.37
C ARG A 135 -14.35 17.05 -7.57
N HIS A 136 -14.23 16.68 -6.31
CA HIS A 136 -15.33 16.35 -5.40
C HIS A 136 -15.53 17.46 -4.37
#